data_AF-A0A961SBY4-F1
#
_entry.id   AF-A0A961SBY4-F1
#
_cell.length_a   1.000
_cell.length_b   1.000
_cell.length_c   1.000
_cell.angle_alpha   90.00
_cell.angle_beta   90.00
_cell.angle_gamma   90.00
#
_symmetry.space_group_name_H-M   'P 1'
#
loop_
_entity.id
_entity.type
_entity.pdbx_description
1 polymer ?
#
loop_
_entity_poly.entity_id
_entity_poly.type
_entity_poly.pdbx_seq_one_letter_code
_entity_poly.pdbx_strand_id
1 'polypeptide(L)'
;MQLGVEGAAVYAKKLKSVKFQATDAQGWWEKTVRLMVIRRGSSTPEEVANVHYAVSAAKPPSKGTVKANPSGIVDLGDYETAYMEMTIGPTAYEFDKWCAGCPTVLRSDDPGTSDRFTIDGRSVAKGTVLNIFDFAKCDETSSQAWEDGGGGLPDIHYKLTGYCGTDSTTVRLIK
;
A
#
# COMPACT_ATOMS: atom_id res chain seq x y z
N MET A 1 -2.94 -14.13 -53.91
CA MET A 1 -3.93 -13.80 -52.85
C MET A 1 -3.18 -13.90 -51.53
N GLN A 2 -2.72 -12.77 -51.00
CA GLN A 2 -1.94 -12.71 -49.76
C GLN A 2 -2.92 -12.48 -48.62
N LEU A 3 -3.18 -13.51 -47.82
CA LEU A 3 -3.93 -13.38 -46.57
C LEU A 3 -2.97 -12.83 -45.52
N GLY A 4 -2.84 -11.51 -45.45
CA GLY A 4 -2.19 -10.83 -44.33
C GLY A 4 -3.15 -10.83 -43.15
N VAL A 5 -2.87 -11.63 -42.11
CA VAL A 5 -3.47 -11.43 -40.79
C VAL A 5 -2.61 -10.40 -40.07
N GLU A 6 -3.11 -9.17 -39.96
CA GLU A 6 -2.53 -8.17 -39.07
C GLU A 6 -2.98 -8.49 -37.63
N GLY A 7 -2.16 -9.24 -36.90
CA GLY A 7 -2.37 -9.44 -35.47
C GLY A 7 -1.86 -8.24 -34.68
N ALA A 8 -2.74 -7.49 -34.05
CA ALA A 8 -2.35 -6.46 -33.08
C ALA A 8 -2.05 -7.10 -31.72
N ALA A 9 -0.89 -6.80 -31.13
CA ALA A 9 -0.58 -7.20 -29.76
C ALA A 9 -1.17 -6.17 -28.78
N VAL A 10 -2.04 -6.61 -27.87
CA VAL A 10 -2.49 -5.78 -26.75
C VAL A 10 -1.63 -6.08 -25.53
N TYR A 11 -0.93 -5.06 -25.03
CA TYR A 11 -0.17 -5.14 -23.78
C TYR A 11 -1.08 -4.78 -22.61
N ALA A 12 -1.08 -5.59 -21.55
CA ALA A 12 -1.72 -5.17 -20.30
C ALA A 12 -0.99 -3.94 -19.73
N LYS A 13 -1.73 -2.95 -19.24
CA LYS A 13 -1.13 -1.84 -18.50
C LYS A 13 -0.80 -2.31 -17.09
N LYS A 14 0.44 -2.08 -16.63
CA LYS A 14 0.91 -2.36 -15.28
C LYS A 14 1.46 -1.09 -14.65
N LEU A 15 1.27 -0.92 -13.34
CA LEU A 15 1.87 0.17 -12.56
C LEU A 15 3.38 0.03 -12.63
N LYS A 16 4.04 1.06 -13.17
CA LYS A 16 5.50 1.17 -13.25
C LYS A 16 6.04 2.05 -12.15
N SER A 17 5.31 3.09 -11.79
CA SER A 17 5.67 3.94 -10.66
C SER A 17 4.43 4.40 -9.90
N VAL A 18 4.64 4.81 -8.66
CA VAL A 18 3.58 5.40 -7.84
C VAL A 18 4.11 6.65 -7.15
N LYS A 19 3.25 7.65 -6.99
CA LYS A 19 3.51 8.75 -6.07
C LYS A 19 2.89 8.40 -4.72
N PHE A 20 3.72 8.24 -3.70
CA PHE A 20 3.27 7.96 -2.34
C PHE A 20 3.31 9.24 -1.51
N GLN A 21 2.15 9.76 -1.12
CA GLN A 21 2.05 11.03 -0.38
C GLN A 21 1.40 10.81 0.98
N ALA A 22 2.14 11.06 2.06
CA ALA A 22 1.57 11.17 3.39
C ALA A 22 0.68 12.41 3.48
N THR A 23 -0.49 12.32 4.12
CA THR A 23 -1.41 13.47 4.26
C THR A 23 -1.75 13.82 5.70
N ASP A 24 -2.10 12.84 6.53
CA ASP A 24 -2.39 13.05 7.94
C ASP A 24 -2.09 11.76 8.71
N ALA A 25 -1.88 11.87 10.01
CA ALA A 25 -1.80 10.72 10.87
C ALA A 25 -2.22 11.07 12.30
N GLN A 26 -2.64 10.06 13.02
CA GLN A 26 -2.90 10.13 14.45
C GLN A 26 -2.78 8.74 15.05
N GLY A 27 -2.71 8.66 16.37
CA GLY A 27 -2.79 7.37 17.04
C GLY A 27 -1.99 7.33 18.31
N TRP A 28 -1.93 6.12 18.86
CA TRP A 28 -1.25 5.83 20.11
C TRP A 28 0.20 5.41 19.94
N TRP A 29 0.48 4.71 18.85
CA TRP A 29 1.76 4.06 18.62
C TRP A 29 2.35 4.52 17.30
N GLU A 30 3.68 4.47 17.24
CA GLU A 30 4.40 4.71 15.99
C GLU A 30 3.98 3.66 14.95
N LYS A 31 3.86 4.11 13.70
CA LYS A 31 3.36 3.27 12.62
C LYS A 31 4.15 3.53 11.36
N THR A 32 4.37 2.49 10.58
CA THR A 32 4.99 2.64 9.26
C THR A 32 4.19 1.83 8.24
N VAL A 33 3.59 2.52 7.27
CA VAL A 33 2.92 1.90 6.12
C VAL A 33 3.91 1.83 4.96
N ARG A 34 4.28 0.63 4.53
CA ARG A 34 5.22 0.33 3.46
C ARG A 34 4.49 -0.12 2.22
N LEU A 35 5.02 0.29 1.07
CA LEU A 35 4.77 -0.36 -0.19
C LEU A 35 5.87 -1.42 -0.41
N MET A 36 5.44 -2.67 -0.43
CA MET A 36 6.29 -3.83 -0.65
C MET A 36 6.08 -4.35 -2.07
N VAL A 37 7.16 -4.80 -2.71
CA VAL A 37 7.12 -5.52 -3.99
C VAL A 37 7.84 -6.86 -3.84
N ILE A 38 7.36 -7.88 -4.55
CA ILE A 38 8.08 -9.13 -4.74
C ILE A 38 8.58 -9.15 -6.17
N ARG A 39 9.91 -9.18 -6.36
CA ARG A 39 10.54 -9.21 -7.68
C ARG A 39 10.24 -10.53 -8.40
N ARG A 40 10.18 -10.52 -9.73
CA ARG A 40 9.98 -11.73 -10.53
C ARG A 40 11.07 -12.77 -10.21
N GLY A 41 10.65 -13.98 -9.87
CA GLY A 41 11.57 -15.07 -9.50
C GLY A 41 12.19 -14.92 -8.09
N SER A 42 11.73 -13.96 -7.30
CA SER A 42 12.07 -13.83 -5.88
C SER A 42 10.87 -14.21 -5.03
N SER A 43 11.13 -14.68 -3.81
CA SER A 43 10.13 -14.84 -2.74
C SER A 43 10.30 -13.82 -1.62
N THR A 44 11.33 -12.98 -1.71
CA THR A 44 11.69 -12.00 -0.68
C THR A 44 11.03 -10.66 -1.00
N PRO A 45 10.19 -10.13 -0.10
CA PRO A 45 9.64 -8.78 -0.25
C PRO A 45 10.72 -7.71 -0.16
N GLU A 46 10.57 -6.65 -0.95
CA GLU A 46 11.42 -5.47 -0.97
C GLU A 46 10.56 -4.23 -0.70
N GLU A 47 10.96 -3.42 0.28
CA GLU A 47 10.35 -2.11 0.53
C GLU A 47 10.83 -1.12 -0.54
N VAL A 48 9.89 -0.51 -1.27
CA VAL A 48 10.22 0.53 -2.26
C VAL A 48 9.87 1.94 -1.79
N ALA A 49 8.92 2.05 -0.86
CA ALA A 49 8.54 3.32 -0.24
C ALA A 49 7.79 3.10 1.06
N ASN A 50 7.79 4.09 1.94
CA ASN A 50 7.02 4.07 3.16
C ASN A 50 6.42 5.43 3.52
N VAL A 51 5.42 5.39 4.40
CA VAL A 51 4.89 6.50 5.17
C VAL A 51 5.07 6.16 6.64
N HIS A 52 5.89 6.95 7.33
CA HIS A 52 6.18 6.79 8.74
C HIS A 52 5.46 7.85 9.57
N TYR A 53 4.68 7.39 10.55
CA TYR A 53 4.05 8.17 11.60
C TYR A 53 4.84 8.03 12.90
N ALA A 54 5.29 9.16 13.42
CA ALA A 54 5.94 9.27 14.72
C ALA A 54 5.04 10.02 15.71
N VAL A 55 4.88 9.48 16.93
CA VAL A 55 4.08 10.08 18.00
C VAL A 55 4.81 11.31 18.56
N SER A 56 4.10 12.42 18.79
CA SER A 56 4.70 13.67 19.28
C SER A 56 4.47 13.96 20.77
N ALA A 57 3.60 13.20 21.43
CA ALA A 57 3.22 13.42 22.83
C ALA A 57 3.78 12.32 23.75
N ALA A 58 4.16 12.70 24.96
CA ALA A 58 4.55 11.75 26.01
C ALA A 58 3.39 10.85 26.47
N LYS A 59 2.13 11.24 26.19
CA LYS A 59 0.90 10.47 26.43
C LYS A 59 -0.02 10.58 25.20
N PRO A 60 -0.28 9.50 24.45
CA PRO A 60 -1.14 9.51 23.26
C PRO A 60 -2.67 9.54 23.60
N PRO A 61 -3.56 9.72 22.60
CA PRO A 61 -3.30 9.83 21.17
C PRO A 61 -2.75 11.20 20.78
N SER A 62 -1.95 11.27 19.70
CA SER A 62 -1.44 12.54 19.16
C SER A 62 -1.60 12.63 17.65
N LYS A 63 -1.63 13.84 17.10
CA LYS A 63 -1.50 14.06 15.65
C LYS A 63 -0.08 13.78 15.12
N GLY A 64 0.90 13.64 16.00
CA GLY A 64 2.27 13.24 15.66
C GLY A 64 2.89 13.98 14.47
N THR A 65 3.79 13.31 13.76
CA THR A 65 4.31 13.74 12.46
C THR A 65 4.23 12.59 11.48
N VAL A 66 3.94 12.88 10.20
CA VAL A 66 3.86 11.87 9.14
C VAL A 66 4.77 12.26 7.98
N LYS A 67 5.59 11.33 7.49
CA LYS A 67 6.55 11.57 6.42
C LYS A 67 6.59 10.40 5.45
N ALA A 68 6.61 10.69 4.14
CA ALA A 68 6.84 9.69 3.10
C ALA A 68 8.34 9.60 2.77
N ASN A 69 8.83 8.40 2.51
CA ASN A 69 10.20 8.14 2.07
C ASN A 69 10.23 7.07 0.94
N PRO A 70 10.83 7.38 -0.23
CA PRO A 70 11.22 8.73 -0.65
C PRO A 70 9.98 9.61 -0.83
N SER A 71 10.15 10.92 -0.69
CA SER A 71 9.10 11.86 -1.06
C SER A 71 9.06 12.00 -2.58
N GLY A 72 7.95 11.63 -3.23
CA GLY A 72 7.78 11.82 -4.67
C GLY A 72 7.33 10.55 -5.41
N ILE A 73 7.71 10.47 -6.68
CA ILE A 73 7.43 9.31 -7.54
C ILE A 73 8.48 8.24 -7.28
N VAL A 74 8.03 7.02 -7.04
CA VAL A 74 8.82 5.83 -6.75
C VAL A 74 8.65 4.86 -7.92
N ASP A 75 9.76 4.42 -8.51
CA ASP A 75 9.76 3.35 -9.50
C ASP A 75 9.53 2.01 -8.78
N LEU A 76 8.53 1.26 -9.22
CA LEU A 76 8.24 -0.07 -8.70
C LEU A 76 9.14 -1.13 -9.32
N GLY A 77 9.87 -0.81 -10.39
CA GLY A 77 10.68 -1.73 -11.19
C GLY A 77 9.86 -2.86 -11.80
N ASP A 78 10.53 -3.95 -12.13
CA ASP A 78 9.86 -5.20 -12.46
C ASP A 78 9.55 -5.96 -11.17
N TYR A 79 8.28 -6.28 -10.99
CA TYR A 79 7.76 -7.05 -9.86
C TYR A 79 6.70 -8.03 -10.32
N GLU A 80 6.44 -9.03 -9.51
CA GLU A 80 5.37 -10.01 -9.69
C GLU A 80 4.12 -9.56 -8.93
N THR A 81 4.28 -9.29 -7.62
CA THR A 81 3.21 -8.78 -6.75
C THR A 81 3.66 -7.53 -6.00
N ALA A 82 2.69 -6.73 -5.56
CA ALA A 82 2.91 -5.57 -4.72
C ALA A 82 1.75 -5.42 -3.73
N TYR A 83 2.06 -5.08 -2.48
CA TYR A 83 1.10 -5.00 -1.38
C TYR A 83 1.49 -3.91 -0.38
N MET A 84 0.54 -3.54 0.47
CA MET A 84 0.79 -2.60 1.57
C MET A 84 1.03 -3.37 2.87
N GLU A 85 2.00 -2.93 3.65
CA GLU A 85 2.29 -3.48 4.98
C GLU A 85 2.27 -2.37 6.00
N MET A 86 1.62 -2.55 7.15
CA MET A 86 1.73 -1.66 8.29
C MET A 86 2.50 -2.35 9.40
N THR A 87 3.60 -1.75 9.85
CA THR A 87 4.23 -2.13 11.13
C THR A 87 3.80 -1.17 12.22
N ILE A 88 3.45 -1.72 13.37
CA ILE A 88 3.13 -1.02 14.61
C ILE A 88 4.34 -1.14 15.53
N GLY A 89 4.87 0.01 15.98
CA GLY A 89 6.07 0.06 16.83
C GLY A 89 5.77 -0.41 18.26
N PRO A 90 6.34 -1.55 18.72
CA PRO A 90 6.04 -2.11 20.05
C PRO A 90 6.75 -1.37 21.20
N THR A 91 7.64 -0.43 20.90
CA THR A 91 8.32 0.41 21.91
C THR A 91 7.45 1.58 22.39
N ALA A 92 6.21 1.66 21.93
CA ALA A 92 5.32 2.77 22.22
C ALA A 92 4.67 2.68 23.62
N TYR A 93 4.21 3.83 24.11
CA TYR A 93 3.63 3.97 25.45
C TYR A 93 2.48 2.96 25.70
N GLU A 94 2.59 2.19 26.79
CA GLU A 94 1.61 1.19 27.22
C GLU A 94 1.26 0.11 26.16
N PHE A 95 2.13 -0.17 25.18
CA PHE A 95 1.86 -1.17 24.14
C PHE A 95 1.44 -2.53 24.72
N ASP A 96 2.21 -3.08 25.67
CA ASP A 96 1.90 -4.39 26.28
C ASP A 96 0.59 -4.39 27.08
N LYS A 97 0.19 -3.25 27.65
CA LYS A 97 -1.04 -3.15 28.44
C LYS A 97 -2.29 -3.26 27.58
N TRP A 98 -2.24 -2.72 26.37
CA TRP A 98 -3.39 -2.62 25.47
C TRP A 98 -3.34 -3.62 24.32
N CYS A 99 -2.14 -4.13 23.99
CA CYS A 99 -1.90 -4.98 22.84
C CYS A 99 -1.03 -6.20 23.13
N ALA A 100 -1.17 -6.80 24.32
CA ALA A 100 -0.55 -8.09 24.63
C ALA A 100 -1.00 -9.17 23.61
N GLY A 101 -0.09 -9.53 22.68
CA GLY A 101 -0.35 -10.53 21.65
C GLY A 101 -1.05 -10.03 20.38
N CYS A 102 -1.20 -8.72 20.20
CA CYS A 102 -1.67 -8.16 18.94
C CYS A 102 -0.70 -8.42 17.78
N PRO A 103 -1.19 -8.50 16.53
CA PRO A 103 -0.32 -8.42 15.36
C PRO A 103 0.38 -7.06 15.33
N THR A 104 1.71 -7.05 15.23
CA THR A 104 2.51 -5.83 15.01
C THR A 104 2.81 -5.58 13.54
N VAL A 105 2.43 -6.53 12.68
CA VAL A 105 2.55 -6.42 11.23
C VAL A 105 1.21 -6.78 10.61
N LEU A 106 0.67 -5.86 9.82
CA LEU A 106 -0.56 -6.04 9.07
C LEU A 106 -0.25 -5.97 7.58
N ARG A 107 -0.91 -6.78 6.77
CA ARG A 107 -0.67 -6.86 5.33
C ARG A 107 -1.96 -6.82 4.54
N SER A 108 -1.98 -6.03 3.48
CA SER A 108 -3.13 -5.92 2.58
C SER A 108 -3.36 -7.21 1.77
N ASP A 109 -2.32 -8.02 1.59
CA ASP A 109 -2.39 -9.28 0.84
C ASP A 109 -2.61 -10.54 1.71
N ASP A 110 -2.82 -10.36 3.02
CA ASP A 110 -3.12 -11.43 3.97
C ASP A 110 -4.54 -11.26 4.53
N PRO A 111 -5.48 -12.19 4.29
CA PRO A 111 -6.85 -12.07 4.79
C PRO A 111 -6.95 -12.06 6.33
N GLY A 112 -5.92 -12.54 7.05
CA GLY A 112 -5.86 -12.48 8.50
C GLY A 112 -5.63 -11.07 9.06
N THR A 113 -4.98 -10.20 8.28
CA THR A 113 -4.57 -8.86 8.72
C THR A 113 -5.04 -7.72 7.82
N SER A 114 -5.58 -8.02 6.64
CA SER A 114 -6.24 -7.04 5.76
C SER A 114 -7.62 -6.67 6.32
N ASP A 115 -7.63 -5.63 7.16
CA ASP A 115 -8.81 -5.13 7.86
C ASP A 115 -8.72 -3.61 7.97
N ARG A 116 -9.87 -2.94 8.14
CA ARG A 116 -9.98 -1.50 8.45
C ARG A 116 -9.32 -0.54 7.44
N PHE A 117 -9.18 -1.00 6.21
CA PHE A 117 -8.80 -0.16 5.08
C PHE A 117 -9.97 0.69 4.63
N THR A 118 -9.68 1.92 4.24
CA THR A 118 -10.62 2.82 3.57
C THR A 118 -9.98 3.32 2.28
N ILE A 119 -10.66 3.12 1.16
CA ILE A 119 -10.26 3.56 -0.18
C ILE A 119 -11.28 4.59 -0.67
N ASP A 120 -10.84 5.79 -0.99
CA ASP A 120 -11.68 6.91 -1.46
C ASP A 120 -12.91 7.16 -0.57
N GLY A 121 -12.71 7.07 0.75
CA GLY A 121 -13.76 7.26 1.76
C GLY A 121 -14.70 6.08 1.96
N ARG A 122 -14.47 4.94 1.28
CA ARG A 122 -15.26 3.71 1.46
C ARG A 122 -14.46 2.66 2.21
N SER A 123 -15.03 2.12 3.29
CA SER A 123 -14.44 1.02 4.03
C SER A 123 -14.42 -0.25 3.19
N VAL A 124 -13.29 -0.95 3.23
CA VAL A 124 -13.10 -2.25 2.62
C VAL A 124 -13.56 -3.32 3.60
N ALA A 125 -14.22 -4.37 3.09
CA ALA A 125 -14.65 -5.49 3.91
C ALA A 125 -13.45 -6.23 4.53
N LYS A 126 -13.54 -6.57 5.81
CA LYS A 126 -12.53 -7.35 6.52
C LYS A 126 -12.15 -8.64 5.76
N GLY A 127 -10.86 -8.94 5.72
CA GLY A 127 -10.28 -10.12 5.07
C GLY A 127 -10.23 -10.04 3.55
N THR A 128 -10.61 -8.89 2.97
CA THR A 128 -10.45 -8.66 1.54
C THR A 128 -8.96 -8.48 1.24
N VAL A 129 -8.39 -9.42 0.49
CA VAL A 129 -7.03 -9.30 -0.04
C VAL A 129 -7.03 -8.18 -1.07
N LEU A 130 -6.22 -7.16 -0.82
CA LEU A 130 -6.08 -5.98 -1.66
C LEU A 130 -4.72 -5.99 -2.34
N ASN A 131 -4.75 -5.91 -3.67
CA ASN A 131 -3.60 -5.61 -4.50
C ASN A 131 -3.48 -4.08 -4.64
N ILE A 132 -2.26 -3.56 -4.75
CA ILE A 132 -2.06 -2.13 -5.02
C ILE A 132 -2.83 -1.63 -6.25
N PHE A 133 -3.04 -2.47 -7.27
CA PHE A 133 -3.85 -2.13 -8.44
C PHE A 133 -5.33 -1.82 -8.13
N ASP A 134 -5.86 -2.33 -7.03
CA ASP A 134 -7.26 -2.10 -6.66
C ASP A 134 -7.51 -0.65 -6.25
N PHE A 135 -6.44 0.10 -5.91
CA PHE A 135 -6.56 1.48 -5.44
C PHE A 135 -5.54 2.46 -6.03
N ALA A 136 -4.35 2.06 -6.46
CA ALA A 136 -3.45 2.93 -7.24
C ALA A 136 -3.79 2.83 -8.73
N LYS A 137 -4.83 3.55 -9.15
CA LYS A 137 -5.27 3.56 -10.54
C LYS A 137 -4.30 4.34 -11.43
N CYS A 138 -4.16 3.92 -12.69
CA CYS A 138 -3.32 4.59 -13.68
C CYS A 138 -3.80 6.04 -13.89
N ASP A 139 -2.88 6.99 -13.76
CA ASP A 139 -3.09 8.43 -13.99
C ASP A 139 -4.17 9.07 -13.09
N GLU A 140 -4.58 8.34 -12.04
CA GLU A 140 -5.57 8.76 -11.05
C GLU A 140 -4.95 8.78 -9.66
N THR A 141 -5.44 9.69 -8.81
CA THR A 141 -5.05 9.74 -7.40
C THR A 141 -6.19 9.23 -6.55
N SER A 142 -5.90 8.24 -5.71
CA SER A 142 -6.82 7.72 -4.71
C SER A 142 -6.37 8.12 -3.30
N SER A 143 -7.34 8.24 -2.40
CA SER A 143 -7.11 8.54 -0.99
C SER A 143 -7.29 7.29 -0.15
N GLN A 144 -6.29 7.00 0.67
CA GLN A 144 -6.24 5.82 1.51
C GLN A 144 -6.23 6.22 2.97
N ALA A 145 -6.86 5.40 3.80
CA ALA A 145 -6.74 5.48 5.24
C ALA A 145 -6.68 4.07 5.83
N TRP A 146 -5.83 3.85 6.82
CA TRP A 146 -5.67 2.56 7.46
C TRP A 146 -5.60 2.70 8.99
N GLU A 147 -6.37 1.88 9.69
CA GLU A 147 -6.42 1.77 11.15
C GLU A 147 -5.76 0.47 11.61
N ASP A 148 -4.93 0.52 12.65
CA ASP A 148 -4.17 -0.64 13.14
C ASP A 148 -4.94 -1.50 14.15
N GLY A 149 -5.85 -0.87 14.89
CA GLY A 149 -6.79 -1.49 15.82
C GLY A 149 -7.07 -0.60 17.03
N GLY A 150 -8.32 -0.62 17.51
CA GLY A 150 -8.69 -0.13 18.85
C GLY A 150 -9.12 1.34 18.96
N GLY A 151 -9.04 2.14 17.90
CA GLY A 151 -9.34 3.58 17.92
C GLY A 151 -10.53 4.02 17.06
N GLY A 152 -10.97 3.20 16.10
CA GLY A 152 -12.14 3.44 15.25
C GLY A 152 -12.01 4.58 14.22
N LEU A 153 -11.03 5.46 14.38
CA LEU A 153 -10.58 6.44 13.40
C LEU A 153 -9.27 5.95 12.77
N PRO A 154 -9.06 6.13 11.45
CA PRO A 154 -7.80 5.75 10.82
C PRO A 154 -6.59 6.44 11.43
N ASP A 155 -5.49 5.69 11.52
CA ASP A 155 -4.25 6.19 12.11
C ASP A 155 -3.34 6.85 11.08
N ILE A 156 -3.34 6.35 9.84
CA ILE A 156 -2.54 6.92 8.76
C ILE A 156 -3.43 7.19 7.56
N HIS A 157 -3.33 8.41 7.05
CA HIS A 157 -3.92 8.83 5.78
C HIS A 157 -2.82 9.11 4.77
N TYR A 158 -3.00 8.60 3.55
CA TYR A 158 -2.07 8.80 2.46
C TYR A 158 -2.80 8.82 1.12
N LYS A 159 -2.12 9.34 0.09
CA LYS A 159 -2.59 9.29 -1.30
C LYS A 159 -1.62 8.49 -2.15
N LEU A 160 -2.19 7.77 -3.11
CA LEU A 160 -1.44 7.07 -4.13
C LEU A 160 -1.87 7.58 -5.50
N THR A 161 -0.89 7.99 -6.31
CA THR A 161 -1.09 8.25 -7.73
C THR A 161 -0.36 7.17 -8.51
N GLY A 162 -1.07 6.40 -9.34
CA GLY A 162 -0.46 5.35 -10.15
C GLY A 162 0.02 5.88 -11.50
N TYR A 163 1.16 5.40 -11.98
CA TYR A 163 1.63 5.65 -13.35
C TYR A 163 1.90 4.33 -14.05
N CYS A 164 1.25 4.12 -15.18
CA CYS A 164 1.25 2.83 -15.85
C CYS A 164 2.07 2.84 -17.13
N GLY A 165 2.78 1.75 -17.35
CA GLY A 165 3.46 1.44 -18.61
C GLY A 165 2.91 0.18 -19.24
N THR A 166 3.41 -0.14 -20.44
CA THR A 166 3.15 -1.42 -21.08
C THR A 166 3.83 -2.55 -20.32
N ASP A 167 3.09 -3.62 -20.04
CA ASP A 167 3.65 -4.88 -19.58
C ASP A 167 3.95 -5.77 -20.80
N SER A 168 5.22 -5.76 -21.22
CA SER A 168 5.71 -6.57 -22.34
C SER A 168 5.64 -8.08 -22.08
N THR A 169 5.34 -8.51 -20.83
CA THR A 169 5.31 -9.92 -20.46
C THR A 169 3.93 -10.58 -20.56
N THR A 170 2.89 -9.77 -20.79
CA THR A 170 1.53 -10.25 -21.11
C THR A 170 1.14 -9.75 -22.50
N VAL A 171 1.56 -10.49 -23.52
CA VAL A 171 1.06 -10.32 -24.89
C VAL A 171 -0.24 -11.10 -25.02
N ARG A 172 -1.35 -10.40 -25.27
CA ARG A 172 -2.58 -11.05 -25.77
C ARG A 172 -2.66 -10.85 -27.28
N LEU A 173 -2.70 -11.95 -28.02
CA LEU A 173 -3.02 -11.94 -29.44
C LEU A 173 -4.53 -11.77 -29.60
N ILE A 174 -4.95 -10.68 -30.24
CA ILE A 174 -6.32 -10.53 -30.72
C ILE A 174 -6.36 -10.93 -32.20
N LYS A 175 -7.34 -11.76 -32.56
CA LYS A 175 -7.58 -12.25 -33.91
C LYS A 175 -8.70 -11.44 -34.56
#